data_AF-A0A1G9NFK2-F1
#
_entry.id   AF-A0A1G9NFK2-F1
#
_cell.length_a   1.000
_cell.length_b   1.000
_cell.length_c   1.000
_cell.angle_alpha   90.00
_cell.angle_beta   90.00
_cell.angle_gamma   90.00
#
_symmetry.space_group_name_H-M   'P 1'
#
loop_
_entity.id
_entity.type
_entity.pdbx_description
1 polymer ?
#
loop_
_entity_poly.entity_id
_entity_poly.type
_entity_poly.pdbx_seq_one_letter_code
_entity_poly.pdbx_strand_id
1 'polypeptide(L)'
;MKSFFNIVSVEIYKSYKSKTIWLTALAFTMLPVMGGFFMYVLKNPDFAERIGLIGAKAQLAGSADWPSFLGLLAQGIAVGGLFVYGFITSWVFGREYTDRTVKDLLAMPFPRSHIPIAKFLTIILWSFVLTAWVIGAGFLIGMTIGLPLWSTAVWQDGIYVLSVTTLLTIFVSTPVAFFACIGKGYLAPLGFIVITLILSQVIAVIGYGSYFPWAVPALFSNISGTGNLLNASSLFLVILAGLLGVAGTLGFWRYADQHL
;
A
#
# COMPACT_ATOMS: atom_id res chain seq x y z
N MET A 1 -0.54 11.65 28.36
CA MET A 1 -1.61 11.30 27.39
C MET A 1 -2.03 12.47 26.51
N LYS A 2 -2.51 13.61 27.04
CA LYS A 2 -2.91 14.78 26.22
C LYS A 2 -1.84 15.26 25.21
N SER A 3 -0.57 15.32 25.63
CA SER A 3 0.53 15.70 24.73
C SER A 3 0.71 14.74 23.53
N PHE A 4 0.61 13.42 23.74
CA PHE A 4 0.74 12.45 22.66
C PHE A 4 -0.37 12.61 21.61
N PHE A 5 -1.62 12.79 22.05
CA PHE A 5 -2.73 13.05 21.14
C PHE A 5 -2.55 14.35 20.35
N ASN A 6 -1.95 15.37 20.95
CA ASN A 6 -1.62 16.61 20.23
C ASN A 6 -0.57 16.36 19.14
N ILE A 7 0.46 15.55 19.41
CA ILE A 7 1.48 15.19 18.40
C ILE A 7 0.83 14.44 17.23
N VAL A 8 -0.01 13.44 17.52
CA VAL A 8 -0.75 12.70 16.48
C VAL A 8 -1.63 13.65 15.66
N SER A 9 -2.36 14.55 16.31
CA SER A 9 -3.22 15.52 15.63
C SER A 9 -2.42 16.47 14.73
N VAL A 10 -1.24 16.89 15.17
CA VAL A 10 -0.32 17.73 14.38
C VAL A 10 0.17 16.96 13.15
N GLU A 11 0.61 15.71 13.29
CA GLU A 11 1.08 14.91 12.16
C GLU A 11 -0.04 14.62 11.13
N ILE A 12 -1.26 14.36 11.60
CA ILE A 12 -2.45 14.23 10.74
C ILE A 12 -2.73 15.55 10.03
N TYR A 13 -2.73 16.67 10.74
CA TYR A 13 -3.01 17.98 10.15
C TYR A 13 -1.97 18.39 9.10
N LYS A 14 -0.67 18.12 9.37
CA LYS A 14 0.42 18.31 8.39
C LYS A 14 0.19 17.51 7.12
N SER A 15 -0.26 16.26 7.28
CA SER A 15 -0.53 15.37 6.15
C SER A 15 -1.76 15.81 5.35
N TYR A 16 -2.83 16.21 6.05
CA TYR A 16 -4.07 16.70 5.44
C TYR A 16 -3.89 17.99 4.63
N LYS A 17 -3.03 18.90 5.09
CA LYS A 17 -2.72 20.15 4.37
C LYS A 17 -1.72 19.99 3.23
N SER A 18 -1.11 18.81 3.08
CA SER A 18 -0.11 18.57 2.04
C SER A 18 -0.75 18.31 0.68
N LYS A 19 -0.13 18.81 -0.39
CA LYS A 19 -0.50 18.43 -1.77
C LYS A 19 -0.26 16.94 -2.05
N THR A 20 0.61 16.29 -1.26
CA THR A 20 0.91 14.86 -1.38
C THR A 20 -0.33 13.99 -1.19
N ILE A 21 -1.31 14.41 -0.38
CA ILE A 21 -2.56 13.65 -0.18
C ILE A 21 -3.36 13.52 -1.48
N TRP A 22 -3.39 14.57 -2.28
CA TRP A 22 -4.09 14.58 -3.57
C TRP A 22 -3.31 13.80 -4.62
N LEU A 23 -1.97 13.87 -4.60
CA LEU A 23 -1.14 13.09 -5.50
C LEU A 23 -1.29 11.59 -5.26
N THR A 24 -1.27 11.13 -4.01
CA THR A 24 -1.45 9.71 -3.70
C THR A 24 -2.88 9.25 -3.92
N ALA A 25 -3.88 10.09 -3.64
CA ALA A 25 -5.27 9.79 -3.99
C ALA A 25 -5.47 9.66 -5.51
N LEU A 26 -4.90 10.56 -6.31
CA LEU A 26 -4.96 10.49 -7.77
C LEU A 26 -4.28 9.21 -8.28
N ALA A 27 -3.07 8.94 -7.81
CA ALA A 27 -2.33 7.74 -8.18
C ALA A 27 -3.09 6.46 -7.84
N PHE A 28 -3.71 6.40 -6.66
CA PHE A 28 -4.44 5.21 -6.22
C PHE A 28 -5.83 5.10 -6.85
N THR A 29 -6.41 6.19 -7.34
CA THR A 29 -7.66 6.18 -8.14
C THR A 29 -7.47 5.51 -9.50
N MET A 30 -6.24 5.50 -10.03
CA MET A 30 -5.94 4.75 -11.25
C MET A 30 -6.27 3.27 -11.10
N LEU A 31 -6.19 2.70 -9.90
CA LEU A 31 -6.47 1.30 -9.67
C LEU A 31 -7.93 0.92 -9.99
N PRO A 32 -8.97 1.49 -9.34
CA PRO A 32 -10.35 1.17 -9.66
C PRO A 32 -10.77 1.62 -11.07
N VAL A 33 -10.20 2.71 -11.59
CA VAL A 33 -10.47 3.17 -12.96
C VAL A 33 -9.91 2.20 -14.00
N MET A 34 -8.63 1.82 -13.90
CA MET A 34 -8.01 0.86 -14.81
C MET A 34 -8.65 -0.53 -14.64
N GLY A 35 -8.89 -0.97 -13.39
CA GLY A 35 -9.54 -2.24 -13.14
C GLY A 35 -10.95 -2.31 -13.75
N GLY A 36 -11.73 -1.23 -13.62
CA GLY A 36 -13.03 -1.11 -14.26
C GLY A 36 -12.94 -1.09 -15.78
N PHE A 37 -11.98 -0.36 -16.34
CA PHE A 37 -11.72 -0.36 -17.77
C PHE A 37 -11.40 -1.78 -18.29
N PHE A 38 -10.53 -2.52 -17.60
CA PHE A 38 -10.23 -3.93 -17.93
C PHE A 38 -11.50 -4.79 -17.91
N MET A 39 -12.34 -4.65 -16.90
CA MET A 39 -13.60 -5.40 -16.79
C MET A 39 -14.60 -5.03 -17.89
N TYR A 40 -14.69 -3.75 -18.25
CA TYR A 40 -15.54 -3.29 -19.34
C TYR A 40 -15.10 -3.85 -20.70
N VAL A 41 -13.78 -3.88 -20.94
CA VAL A 41 -13.17 -4.46 -22.15
C VAL A 41 -13.42 -5.97 -22.20
N LEU A 42 -13.26 -6.69 -21.08
CA LEU A 42 -13.56 -8.13 -20.97
C LEU A 42 -15.03 -8.45 -21.24
N LYS A 43 -15.95 -7.60 -20.79
CA LYS A 43 -17.39 -7.76 -21.01
C LYS A 43 -17.81 -7.48 -22.45
N ASN A 44 -17.08 -6.64 -23.17
CA ASN A 44 -17.41 -6.19 -24.53
C ASN A 44 -16.23 -6.43 -25.51
N PRO A 45 -16.01 -7.68 -25.95
CA PRO A 45 -14.90 -7.99 -26.86
C PRO A 45 -14.98 -7.24 -28.20
N ASP A 46 -16.19 -7.00 -28.72
CA ASP A 46 -16.41 -6.23 -29.96
C ASP A 46 -15.92 -4.78 -29.85
N PHE A 47 -16.01 -4.17 -28.67
CA PHE A 47 -15.49 -2.81 -28.42
C PHE A 47 -13.96 -2.81 -28.47
N ALA A 48 -13.34 -3.86 -27.93
CA ALA A 48 -11.89 -4.01 -27.85
C ALA A 48 -11.24 -4.24 -29.23
N GLU A 49 -11.93 -4.98 -30.11
CA GLU A 49 -11.50 -5.17 -31.51
C GLU A 49 -11.55 -3.86 -32.31
N ARG A 50 -12.62 -3.06 -32.13
CA ARG A 50 -12.81 -1.78 -32.85
C ARG A 50 -11.75 -0.72 -32.55
N ILE A 51 -11.24 -0.70 -31.32
CA ILE A 51 -10.23 0.27 -30.88
C ILE A 51 -8.79 -0.26 -31.02
N GLY A 52 -8.61 -1.44 -31.64
CA GLY A 52 -7.31 -2.04 -31.90
C GLY A 52 -6.57 -2.53 -30.64
N LEU A 53 -7.26 -2.65 -29.51
CA LEU A 53 -6.68 -3.09 -28.23
C LEU A 53 -6.45 -4.61 -28.18
N ILE A 54 -7.14 -5.37 -29.02
CA ILE A 54 -7.00 -6.83 -29.16
C ILE A 54 -6.72 -7.15 -30.63
N GLY A 55 -5.55 -7.72 -30.93
CA GLY A 55 -5.36 -8.42 -32.20
C GLY A 55 -6.18 -9.72 -32.20
N ALA A 56 -6.61 -10.18 -33.38
CA ALA A 56 -7.53 -11.32 -33.61
C ALA A 56 -7.19 -12.69 -32.93
N LYS A 57 -6.19 -12.76 -32.04
CA LYS A 57 -5.78 -13.93 -31.26
C LYS A 57 -5.58 -13.67 -29.76
N ALA A 58 -5.82 -12.46 -29.23
CA ALA A 58 -5.68 -12.24 -27.79
C ALA A 58 -6.94 -12.73 -27.05
N GLN A 59 -6.92 -13.97 -26.57
CA GLN A 59 -7.82 -14.38 -25.50
C GLN A 59 -7.46 -13.56 -24.27
N LEU A 60 -8.31 -12.60 -23.92
CA LEU A 60 -8.24 -12.01 -22.59
C LEU A 60 -8.62 -13.11 -21.61
N ALA A 61 -7.62 -13.62 -20.89
CA ALA A 61 -7.84 -14.59 -19.82
C ALA A 61 -8.51 -13.87 -18.62
N GLY A 62 -9.67 -14.35 -18.21
CA GLY A 62 -10.41 -13.83 -17.05
C GLY A 62 -11.90 -13.68 -17.31
N SER A 63 -12.69 -13.68 -16.24
CA SER A 63 -14.14 -13.41 -16.31
C SER A 63 -14.42 -11.97 -15.86
N ALA A 64 -15.31 -11.30 -16.58
CA ALA A 64 -15.80 -9.97 -16.19
C ALA A 64 -16.90 -10.12 -15.13
N ASP A 65 -16.53 -10.42 -13.88
CA ASP A 65 -17.45 -10.62 -12.75
C ASP A 65 -16.97 -9.94 -11.45
N TRP A 66 -17.85 -9.88 -10.45
CA TRP A 66 -17.53 -9.27 -9.15
C TRP A 66 -16.32 -9.91 -8.45
N PRO A 67 -16.20 -11.24 -8.33
CA PRO A 67 -15.04 -11.87 -7.71
C PRO A 67 -13.71 -11.50 -8.38
N SER A 68 -13.66 -11.54 -9.72
CA SER A 68 -12.46 -11.19 -10.49
C SER A 68 -12.10 -9.73 -10.36
N PHE A 69 -13.10 -8.85 -10.31
CA PHE A 69 -12.87 -7.42 -10.10
C PHE A 69 -12.35 -7.10 -8.70
N LEU A 70 -12.92 -7.71 -7.66
CA LEU A 70 -12.43 -7.56 -6.28
C LEU A 70 -11.01 -8.13 -6.12
N GLY A 71 -10.71 -9.26 -6.75
CA GLY A 71 -9.36 -9.84 -6.81
C GLY A 71 -8.36 -8.93 -7.52
N LEU A 72 -8.77 -8.31 -8.63
CA LEU A 72 -7.94 -7.35 -9.34
C LEU A 72 -7.64 -6.10 -8.48
N LEU A 73 -8.64 -5.57 -7.77
CA LEU A 73 -8.43 -4.47 -6.82
C LEU A 73 -7.49 -4.90 -5.69
N ALA A 74 -7.67 -6.10 -5.13
CA ALA A 74 -6.79 -6.61 -4.08
C ALA A 74 -5.34 -6.75 -4.57
N GLN A 75 -5.15 -7.29 -5.77
CA GLN A 75 -3.82 -7.40 -6.39
C GLN A 75 -3.20 -6.03 -6.62
N GLY A 76 -4.00 -5.06 -7.05
CA GLY A 76 -3.55 -3.69 -7.21
C GLY A 76 -3.20 -3.00 -5.90
N ILE A 77 -3.92 -3.28 -4.81
CA ILE A 77 -3.54 -2.80 -3.47
C ILE A 77 -2.24 -3.46 -3.02
N ALA A 78 -2.04 -4.76 -3.27
CA ALA A 78 -0.81 -5.43 -2.90
C ALA A 78 0.42 -4.84 -3.62
N VAL A 79 0.36 -4.70 -4.94
CA VAL A 79 1.49 -4.25 -5.75
C VAL A 79 1.59 -2.72 -5.77
N GLY A 80 0.50 -2.04 -6.11
CA GLY A 80 0.44 -0.58 -6.17
C GLY A 80 0.49 0.06 -4.78
N GLY A 81 -0.14 -0.56 -3.78
CA GLY A 81 -0.07 -0.08 -2.40
C GLY A 81 1.33 -0.22 -1.80
N LEU A 82 2.13 -1.22 -2.20
CA LEU A 82 3.52 -1.28 -1.75
C LEU A 82 4.31 -0.04 -2.22
N PHE A 83 4.05 0.43 -3.44
CA PHE A 83 4.64 1.68 -3.91
C PHE A 83 4.03 2.91 -3.21
N VAL A 84 2.70 3.02 -3.17
CA VAL A 84 2.01 4.22 -2.65
C VAL A 84 2.18 4.37 -1.14
N TYR A 85 2.01 3.30 -0.34
CA TYR A 85 2.18 3.34 1.11
C TYR A 85 3.65 3.49 1.49
N GLY A 86 4.56 2.87 0.73
CA GLY A 86 5.99 3.14 0.82
C GLY A 86 6.30 4.61 0.54
N PHE A 87 5.76 5.18 -0.54
CA PHE A 87 5.94 6.59 -0.89
C PHE A 87 5.41 7.52 0.21
N ILE A 88 4.24 7.24 0.78
CA ILE A 88 3.70 7.97 1.94
C ILE A 88 4.67 7.90 3.11
N THR A 89 5.18 6.71 3.43
CA THR A 89 6.15 6.51 4.53
C THR A 89 7.44 7.28 4.29
N SER A 90 7.98 7.20 3.07
CA SER A 90 9.14 7.97 2.61
C SER A 90 8.90 9.47 2.77
N TRP A 91 7.73 9.97 2.36
CA TRP A 91 7.39 11.38 2.45
C TRP A 91 7.26 11.85 3.90
N VAL A 92 6.52 11.12 4.74
CA VAL A 92 6.23 11.49 6.15
C VAL A 92 7.51 11.55 6.99
N PHE A 93 8.47 10.65 6.76
CA PHE A 93 9.74 10.64 7.48
C PHE A 93 10.83 11.46 6.80
N GLY A 94 10.99 11.34 5.48
CA GLY A 94 12.04 12.01 4.71
C GLY A 94 11.89 13.53 4.64
N ARG A 95 10.66 14.05 4.80
CA ARG A 95 10.43 15.50 4.75
C ARG A 95 11.12 16.25 5.87
N GLU A 96 11.19 15.66 7.06
CA GLU A 96 11.74 16.37 8.21
C GLU A 96 13.25 16.61 8.02
N TYR A 97 13.93 15.67 7.36
CA TYR A 97 15.34 15.81 7.00
C TYR A 97 15.56 16.78 5.85
N THR A 98 14.69 16.75 4.83
CA THR A 98 14.78 17.62 3.66
C THR A 98 14.49 19.08 4.03
N ASP A 99 13.46 19.31 4.84
CA ASP A 99 13.05 20.63 5.34
C ASP A 99 13.93 21.11 6.52
N ARG A 100 14.87 20.28 6.99
CA ARG A 100 15.78 20.53 8.13
C ARG A 100 15.08 20.79 9.47
N THR A 101 13.84 20.33 9.63
CA THR A 101 13.02 20.49 10.85
C THR A 101 13.27 19.41 11.90
N VAL A 102 14.06 18.37 11.62
CA VAL A 102 14.28 17.26 12.59
C VAL A 102 14.89 17.74 13.90
N LYS A 103 15.83 18.69 13.85
CA LYS A 103 16.47 19.24 15.07
C LYS A 103 15.45 19.94 15.97
N ASP A 104 14.53 20.71 15.37
CA ASP A 104 13.45 21.39 16.09
C ASP A 104 12.49 20.39 16.73
N LEU A 105 12.17 19.31 16.01
CA LEU A 105 11.33 18.24 16.54
C LEU A 105 11.97 17.52 17.73
N LEU A 106 13.28 17.29 17.70
CA LEU A 106 14.01 16.60 18.77
C LEU A 106 14.28 17.48 20.00
N ALA A 107 14.15 18.81 19.87
CA ALA A 107 14.28 19.76 20.97
C ALA A 107 13.00 19.87 21.83
N MET A 108 11.87 19.34 21.35
CA MET A 108 10.61 19.39 22.09
C MET A 108 10.67 18.60 23.41
N PRO A 109 9.95 19.03 24.46
CA PRO A 109 10.00 18.43 25.80
C PRO A 109 9.16 17.14 25.90
N PHE A 110 9.27 16.23 24.92
CA PHE A 110 8.59 14.94 24.89
C PHE A 110 9.57 13.82 24.53
N PRO A 111 9.27 12.55 24.89
CA PRO A 111 10.16 11.44 24.55
C PRO A 111 10.29 11.31 23.03
N ARG A 112 11.54 11.18 22.54
CA ARG A 112 11.87 11.14 21.10
C ARG A 112 11.11 10.06 20.32
N SER A 113 10.64 9.00 20.99
CA SER A 113 9.83 7.92 20.38
C SER A 113 8.39 8.32 20.07
N HIS A 114 7.84 9.36 20.69
CA HIS A 114 6.43 9.75 20.48
C HIS A 114 6.19 10.25 19.05
N ILE A 115 7.15 10.95 18.46
CA ILE A 115 7.08 11.50 17.10
C ILE A 115 7.01 10.39 16.04
N PRO A 116 7.96 9.43 15.96
CA PRO A 116 7.89 8.35 14.99
C PRO A 116 6.65 7.47 15.18
N ILE A 117 6.18 7.23 16.41
CA ILE A 117 4.92 6.52 16.65
C ILE A 117 3.73 7.30 16.06
N ALA A 118 3.64 8.61 16.31
CA ALA A 118 2.59 9.45 15.74
C ALA A 118 2.62 9.48 14.19
N LYS A 119 3.81 9.46 13.60
CA LYS A 119 4.00 9.35 12.15
C LYS A 119 3.49 8.00 11.61
N PHE A 120 3.83 6.89 12.26
CA PHE A 120 3.30 5.57 11.88
C PHE A 120 1.77 5.51 11.97
N LEU A 121 1.16 6.05 13.02
CA LEU A 121 -0.31 6.13 13.13
C LEU A 121 -0.93 6.95 12.01
N THR A 122 -0.29 8.06 11.62
CA THR A 122 -0.73 8.90 10.51
C THR A 122 -0.66 8.15 9.17
N ILE A 123 0.42 7.39 8.93
CA ILE A 123 0.59 6.55 7.73
C ILE A 123 -0.47 5.45 7.68
N ILE A 124 -0.74 4.79 8.81
CA ILE A 124 -1.78 3.76 8.93
C ILE A 124 -3.13 4.35 8.55
N LEU A 125 -3.52 5.46 9.17
CA LEU A 125 -4.79 6.14 8.90
C LEU A 125 -4.91 6.54 7.42
N TRP A 126 -3.87 7.17 6.86
CA TRP A 126 -3.86 7.60 5.46
C TRP A 126 -4.01 6.40 4.51
N SER A 127 -3.28 5.31 4.75
CA SER A 127 -3.38 4.10 3.93
C SER A 127 -4.77 3.48 3.98
N PHE A 128 -5.40 3.43 5.16
CA PHE A 128 -6.79 2.96 5.29
C PHE A 128 -7.78 3.85 4.55
N VAL A 129 -7.63 5.17 4.61
CA VAL A 129 -8.49 6.12 3.88
C VAL A 129 -8.35 5.91 2.36
N LEU A 130 -7.14 5.66 1.86
CA LEU A 130 -6.91 5.36 0.44
C LEU A 130 -7.53 4.02 0.02
N THR A 131 -7.39 2.97 0.83
CA THR A 131 -8.08 1.69 0.58
C THR A 131 -9.60 1.89 0.56
N ALA A 132 -10.16 2.59 1.55
CA ALA A 132 -11.60 2.84 1.62
C ALA A 132 -12.10 3.62 0.39
N TRP A 133 -11.31 4.59 -0.09
CA TRP A 133 -11.56 5.29 -1.35
C TRP A 133 -11.59 4.33 -2.55
N VAL A 134 -10.62 3.42 -2.67
CA VAL A 134 -10.58 2.41 -3.75
C VAL A 134 -11.77 1.47 -3.67
N ILE A 135 -12.17 1.03 -2.48
CA ILE A 135 -13.36 0.19 -2.29
C ILE A 135 -14.62 0.93 -2.75
N GLY A 136 -14.79 2.17 -2.32
CA GLY A 136 -15.94 3.00 -2.70
C GLY A 136 -16.00 3.28 -4.20
N ALA A 137 -14.89 3.73 -4.79
CA ALA A 137 -14.79 3.99 -6.22
C ALA A 137 -14.97 2.71 -7.05
N GLY A 138 -14.34 1.61 -6.63
CA GLY A 138 -14.47 0.30 -7.24
C GLY A 138 -15.93 -0.16 -7.23
N PHE A 139 -16.62 -0.07 -6.09
CA PHE A 139 -18.03 -0.43 -5.99
C PHE A 139 -18.91 0.33 -6.99
N LEU A 140 -18.76 1.65 -7.06
CA LEU A 140 -19.50 2.50 -8.01
C LEU A 140 -19.23 2.07 -9.46
N ILE A 141 -17.96 1.85 -9.79
CA ILE A 141 -17.55 1.43 -11.14
C ILE A 141 -18.11 0.05 -11.49
N GLY A 142 -18.00 -0.93 -10.60
CA GLY A 142 -18.54 -2.28 -10.80
C GLY A 142 -20.06 -2.28 -11.01
N MET A 143 -20.78 -1.40 -10.30
CA MET A 143 -22.20 -1.16 -10.52
C MET A 143 -22.49 -0.54 -11.89
N THR A 144 -21.73 0.50 -12.29
CA THR A 144 -21.94 1.15 -13.61
C THR A 144 -21.68 0.23 -14.79
N ILE A 145 -20.71 -0.69 -14.67
CA ILE A 145 -20.43 -1.71 -15.69
C ILE A 145 -21.50 -2.81 -15.68
N GLY A 146 -22.19 -3.00 -14.54
CA GLY A 146 -23.17 -4.06 -14.34
C GLY A 146 -22.51 -5.44 -14.31
N LEU A 147 -21.54 -5.64 -13.40
CA LEU A 147 -20.84 -6.92 -13.27
C LEU A 147 -21.78 -8.04 -12.74
N PRO A 148 -21.73 -9.25 -13.33
CA PRO A 148 -22.46 -10.43 -12.88
C PRO A 148 -21.85 -11.06 -11.61
N LEU A 149 -22.56 -12.02 -11.02
CA LEU A 149 -22.18 -12.76 -9.81
C LEU A 149 -22.07 -11.89 -8.55
N TRP A 150 -22.87 -10.83 -8.48
CA TRP A 150 -23.04 -10.07 -7.25
C TRP A 150 -23.72 -10.93 -6.18
N SER A 151 -23.15 -10.95 -4.98
CA SER A 151 -23.82 -11.43 -3.78
C SER A 151 -23.23 -10.76 -2.54
N THR A 152 -23.99 -10.73 -1.44
CA THR A 152 -23.49 -10.23 -0.16
C THR A 152 -22.25 -11.02 0.31
N ALA A 153 -22.22 -12.33 0.06
CA ALA A 153 -21.08 -13.18 0.41
C ALA A 153 -19.80 -12.81 -0.38
N VAL A 154 -19.92 -12.61 -1.70
CA VAL A 154 -18.80 -12.18 -2.55
C VAL A 154 -18.27 -10.81 -2.12
N TRP A 155 -19.16 -9.89 -1.77
CA TRP A 155 -18.76 -8.57 -1.30
C TRP A 155 -18.03 -8.62 0.06
N GLN A 156 -18.53 -9.44 0.99
CA GLN A 156 -17.88 -9.64 2.29
C GLN A 156 -16.49 -10.28 2.16
N ASP A 157 -16.37 -11.30 1.32
CA ASP A 157 -15.08 -11.95 1.02
C ASP A 157 -14.10 -10.96 0.38
N GLY A 158 -14.56 -10.18 -0.60
CA GLY A 158 -13.75 -9.12 -1.20
C GLY A 158 -13.27 -8.08 -0.21
N ILE A 159 -14.14 -7.59 0.68
CA ILE A 159 -13.74 -6.65 1.74
C ILE A 159 -12.71 -7.28 2.68
N TYR A 160 -12.90 -8.55 3.05
CA TYR A 160 -11.95 -9.28 3.88
C TYR A 160 -10.57 -9.35 3.21
N VAL A 161 -10.50 -9.81 1.96
CA VAL A 161 -9.25 -9.89 1.20
C VAL A 161 -8.60 -8.51 1.08
N LEU A 162 -9.35 -7.47 0.65
CA LEU A 162 -8.85 -6.11 0.51
C LEU A 162 -8.30 -5.53 1.83
N SER A 163 -8.97 -5.82 2.95
CA SER A 163 -8.58 -5.35 4.28
C SER A 163 -7.31 -6.04 4.77
N VAL A 164 -7.22 -7.36 4.63
CA VAL A 164 -6.04 -8.13 5.03
C VAL A 164 -4.84 -7.77 4.13
N THR A 165 -5.04 -7.66 2.81
CA THR A 165 -3.99 -7.20 1.90
C THR A 165 -3.50 -5.80 2.27
N THR A 166 -4.40 -4.88 2.60
CA THR A 166 -4.04 -3.53 3.07
C THR A 166 -3.17 -3.60 4.32
N LEU A 167 -3.57 -4.38 5.32
CA LEU A 167 -2.81 -4.58 6.55
C LEU A 167 -1.41 -5.13 6.27
N LEU A 168 -1.31 -6.21 5.50
CA LEU A 168 -0.02 -6.82 5.16
C LEU A 168 0.88 -5.81 4.43
N THR A 169 0.32 -5.05 3.49
CA THR A 169 1.04 -4.04 2.70
C THR A 169 1.55 -2.88 3.58
N ILE A 170 0.75 -2.42 4.55
CA ILE A 170 1.16 -1.42 5.55
C ILE A 170 2.33 -1.97 6.39
N PHE A 171 2.22 -3.21 6.87
CA PHE A 171 3.26 -3.84 7.70
C PHE A 171 4.60 -3.95 6.97
N VAL A 172 4.60 -4.41 5.71
CA VAL A 172 5.85 -4.51 4.93
C VAL A 172 6.39 -3.15 4.47
N SER A 173 5.59 -2.08 4.58
CA SER A 173 6.02 -0.72 4.26
C SER A 173 6.76 -0.02 5.42
N THR A 174 6.70 -0.54 6.65
CA THR A 174 7.35 0.13 7.80
C THR A 174 8.88 0.25 7.69
N PRO A 175 9.65 -0.68 7.09
CA PRO A 175 11.10 -0.53 6.95
C PRO A 175 11.52 0.66 6.10
N VAL A 176 10.63 1.16 5.24
CA VAL A 176 10.85 2.38 4.45
C VAL A 176 11.16 3.57 5.37
N ALA A 177 10.52 3.66 6.54
CA ALA A 177 10.76 4.75 7.49
C ALA A 177 12.20 4.75 8.01
N PHE A 178 12.77 3.57 8.23
CA PHE A 178 14.16 3.43 8.67
C PHE A 178 15.14 3.90 7.59
N PHE A 179 14.90 3.51 6.33
CA PHE A 179 15.71 3.99 5.19
C PHE A 179 15.56 5.49 4.96
N ALA A 180 14.39 6.08 5.21
CA ALA A 180 14.20 7.53 5.18
C ALA A 180 15.05 8.25 6.25
N CYS A 181 15.21 7.63 7.42
CA CYS A 181 16.04 8.16 8.50
C CYS A 181 17.54 8.06 8.20
N ILE A 182 18.02 6.90 7.74
CA ILE A 182 19.43 6.70 7.37
C ILE A 182 19.80 7.57 6.16
N GLY A 183 18.95 7.57 5.14
CA GLY A 183 19.18 8.36 3.92
C GLY A 183 18.97 9.86 4.10
N LYS A 184 18.50 10.30 5.27
CA LYS A 184 18.19 11.70 5.59
C LYS A 184 17.41 12.42 4.48
N GLY A 185 16.40 11.75 3.91
CA GLY A 185 15.64 12.28 2.78
C GLY A 185 14.79 11.22 2.08
N TYR A 186 14.34 11.53 0.85
CA TYR A 186 13.40 10.69 0.11
C TYR A 186 14.05 9.65 -0.80
N LEU A 187 15.31 9.82 -1.21
CA LEU A 187 15.89 8.99 -2.28
C LEU A 187 16.17 7.55 -1.84
N ALA A 188 16.84 7.35 -0.70
CA ALA A 188 17.12 6.02 -0.16
C ALA A 188 15.85 5.16 0.08
N PRO A 189 14.80 5.68 0.75
CA PRO A 189 13.57 4.90 0.93
C PRO A 189 12.85 4.61 -0.40
N LEU A 190 12.89 5.52 -1.39
CA LEU A 190 12.33 5.24 -2.73
C LEU A 190 13.11 4.14 -3.46
N GLY A 191 14.44 4.14 -3.38
CA GLY A 191 15.26 3.06 -3.91
C GLY A 191 14.92 1.71 -3.27
N PHE A 192 14.72 1.68 -1.95
CA PHE A 192 14.29 0.49 -1.23
C PHE A 192 12.93 -0.04 -1.71
N ILE A 193 11.95 0.84 -1.91
CA ILE A 193 10.62 0.48 -2.44
C ILE A 193 10.74 -0.15 -3.82
N VAL A 194 11.50 0.46 -4.74
CA VAL A 194 11.69 -0.07 -6.11
C VAL A 194 12.38 -1.43 -6.09
N ILE A 195 13.45 -1.58 -5.30
CA ILE A 195 14.18 -2.85 -5.18
C ILE A 195 13.27 -3.94 -4.62
N THR A 196 12.54 -3.67 -3.54
CA THR A 196 11.63 -4.65 -2.93
C THR A 196 10.46 -5.01 -3.85
N LEU A 197 9.94 -4.06 -4.62
CA LEU A 197 8.93 -4.33 -5.66
C LEU A 197 9.45 -5.29 -6.74
N ILE A 198 10.61 -4.99 -7.32
CA ILE A 198 11.22 -5.82 -8.38
C ILE A 198 11.51 -7.22 -7.83
N LEU A 199 12.15 -7.31 -6.66
CA LEU A 199 12.44 -8.58 -6.01
C LEU A 199 11.17 -9.36 -5.68
N SER A 200 10.08 -8.69 -5.30
CA SER A 200 8.80 -9.35 -5.03
C SER A 200 8.29 -10.10 -6.25
N GLN A 201 8.38 -9.49 -7.44
CA GLN A 201 7.96 -10.13 -8.69
C GLN A 201 8.90 -11.28 -9.06
N VAL A 202 10.21 -11.06 -9.02
CA VAL A 202 11.20 -12.08 -9.38
C VAL A 202 11.09 -13.30 -8.46
N ILE A 203 11.03 -13.08 -7.15
CA ILE A 203 10.98 -14.15 -6.13
C ILE A 203 9.64 -14.91 -6.19
N ALA A 204 8.54 -14.21 -6.48
CA ALA A 204 7.25 -14.87 -6.69
C ALA A 204 7.28 -15.80 -7.92
N VAL A 205 7.86 -15.36 -9.03
CA VAL A 205 7.93 -16.15 -10.28
C VAL A 205 8.78 -17.42 -10.12
N ILE A 206 9.87 -17.37 -9.35
CA ILE A 206 10.71 -18.56 -9.08
C ILE A 206 10.13 -19.48 -7.99
N GLY A 207 8.93 -19.19 -7.46
CA GLY A 207 8.21 -20.06 -6.52
C GLY A 207 8.54 -19.85 -5.03
N TYR A 208 9.35 -18.86 -4.68
CA TYR A 208 9.77 -18.58 -3.30
C TYR A 208 9.06 -17.38 -2.66
N GLY A 209 8.03 -16.82 -3.32
CA GLY A 209 7.32 -15.62 -2.85
C GLY A 209 6.77 -15.71 -1.42
N SER A 210 6.40 -16.90 -0.94
CA SER A 210 5.92 -17.11 0.44
C SER A 210 6.98 -16.80 1.50
N TYR A 211 8.26 -16.80 1.15
CA TYR A 211 9.39 -16.51 2.04
C TYR A 211 9.93 -15.08 1.89
N PHE A 212 9.34 -14.27 1.00
CA PHE A 212 9.73 -12.89 0.80
C PHE A 212 8.60 -11.96 1.26
N PRO A 213 8.73 -11.26 2.40
CA PRO A 213 7.64 -10.50 3.03
C PRO A 213 6.87 -9.61 2.06
N TRP A 214 7.57 -8.89 1.18
CA TRP A 214 6.99 -7.94 0.23
C TRP A 214 6.19 -8.59 -0.90
N ALA A 215 6.39 -9.88 -1.18
CA ALA A 215 5.57 -10.65 -2.13
C ALA A 215 4.29 -11.22 -1.48
N VAL A 216 4.26 -11.38 -0.15
CA VAL A 216 3.14 -12.01 0.57
C VAL A 216 1.79 -11.31 0.37
N PRO A 217 1.68 -9.96 0.42
CA PRO A 217 0.40 -9.30 0.15
C PRO A 217 -0.19 -9.66 -1.21
N ALA A 218 0.67 -9.79 -2.23
CA ALA A 218 0.29 -10.10 -3.61
C ALA A 218 -0.09 -11.58 -3.80
N LEU A 219 0.56 -12.48 -3.05
CA LEU A 219 0.19 -13.90 -3.04
C LEU A 219 -1.15 -14.11 -2.33
N PHE A 220 -1.39 -13.39 -1.24
CA PHE A 220 -2.65 -13.46 -0.51
C PHE A 220 -3.82 -12.89 -1.32
N SER A 221 -3.61 -11.79 -2.06
CA SER A 221 -4.66 -11.18 -2.88
C SER A 221 -5.03 -11.95 -4.15
N ASN A 222 -4.25 -12.96 -4.55
CA ASN A 222 -4.49 -13.67 -5.79
C ASN A 222 -5.61 -14.72 -5.65
N ILE A 223 -6.84 -14.28 -5.95
CA ILE A 223 -8.05 -15.12 -5.86
C ILE A 223 -8.06 -16.28 -6.87
N SER A 224 -7.27 -16.19 -7.95
CA SER A 224 -7.33 -17.10 -9.12
C SER A 224 -6.54 -18.42 -9.00
N GLY A 225 -5.86 -18.69 -7.89
CA GLY A 225 -5.15 -19.96 -7.69
C GLY A 225 -4.36 -19.99 -6.41
N THR A 226 -4.65 -20.96 -5.53
CA THR A 226 -4.05 -21.22 -4.20
C THR A 226 -3.98 -20.05 -3.19
N GLY A 227 -4.24 -18.81 -3.62
CA GLY A 227 -4.30 -17.61 -2.80
C GLY A 227 -5.62 -17.51 -2.04
N ASN A 228 -5.62 -18.16 -0.87
CA ASN A 228 -6.35 -17.69 0.31
C ASN A 228 -5.80 -18.34 1.61
N LEU A 229 -4.61 -18.95 1.53
CA LEU A 229 -3.93 -19.57 2.66
C LEU A 229 -2.64 -18.80 2.96
N LEU A 230 -2.70 -17.93 3.96
CA LEU A 230 -1.51 -17.37 4.58
C LEU A 230 -0.81 -18.49 5.37
N ASN A 231 0.27 -19.01 4.82
CA ASN A 231 1.15 -19.89 5.57
C ASN A 231 1.67 -19.15 6.81
N ALA A 232 1.70 -19.83 7.95
CA ALA A 232 2.16 -19.25 9.22
C ALA A 232 3.57 -18.65 9.11
N SER A 233 4.43 -19.29 8.30
CA SER A 233 5.78 -18.80 7.99
C SER A 233 5.76 -17.46 7.25
N SER A 234 4.90 -17.30 6.24
CA SER A 234 4.75 -16.06 5.47
C SER A 234 4.27 -14.92 6.37
N LEU A 235 3.26 -15.17 7.20
CA LEU A 235 2.74 -14.18 8.14
C LEU A 235 3.80 -13.79 9.18
N PHE A 236 4.54 -14.76 9.72
CA PHE A 236 5.65 -14.51 10.64
C PHE A 236 6.71 -13.59 10.02
N LEU A 237 7.09 -13.83 8.77
CA LEU A 237 8.07 -13.02 8.06
C LEU A 237 7.59 -11.59 7.78
N VAL A 238 6.31 -11.40 7.46
CA VAL A 238 5.69 -10.07 7.32
C VAL A 238 5.71 -9.31 8.65
N ILE A 239 5.30 -9.96 9.73
CA ILE A 239 5.31 -9.36 11.07
C ILE A 239 6.75 -9.02 11.49
N LEU A 240 7.69 -9.94 11.27
CA LEU A 240 9.10 -9.73 11.60
C LEU A 240 9.67 -8.53 10.83
N ALA A 241 9.45 -8.46 9.51
CA ALA A 241 9.89 -7.32 8.69
C ALA A 241 9.28 -6.01 9.21
N GLY A 242 7.98 -6.01 9.51
CA GLY A 242 7.28 -4.86 10.04
C GLY A 242 7.81 -4.39 11.39
N LEU A 243 8.04 -5.31 12.33
CA LEU A 243 8.58 -5.03 13.66
C LEU A 243 10.01 -4.54 13.59
N LEU A 244 10.86 -5.12 12.74
CA LEU A 244 12.23 -4.65 12.53
C LEU A 244 12.25 -3.24 11.94
N GLY A 245 11.35 -2.92 11.01
CA GLY A 245 11.20 -1.57 10.45
C GLY A 245 10.81 -0.54 11.51
N VAL A 246 9.84 -0.87 12.36
CA VAL A 246 9.41 -0.01 13.47
C VAL A 246 10.52 0.13 14.50
N ALA A 247 11.08 -0.98 14.99
CA ALA A 247 12.13 -0.99 16.01
C ALA A 247 13.39 -0.26 15.54
N GLY A 248 13.81 -0.46 14.28
CA GLY A 248 14.93 0.25 13.67
C GLY A 248 14.69 1.76 13.62
N THR A 249 13.48 2.17 13.23
CA THR A 249 13.10 3.60 13.18
C THR A 249 13.08 4.22 14.57
N LEU A 250 12.46 3.56 15.56
CA LEU A 250 12.41 4.02 16.95
C LEU A 250 13.80 4.09 17.58
N GLY A 251 14.64 3.07 17.33
CA GLY A 251 16.03 3.03 17.77
C GLY A 251 16.83 4.18 17.18
N PHE A 252 16.71 4.42 15.88
CA PHE A 252 17.37 5.55 15.21
C PHE A 252 16.98 6.89 15.84
N TRP A 253 15.67 7.14 16.03
CA TRP A 253 15.20 8.40 16.64
C TRP A 253 15.59 8.55 18.12
N ARG A 254 15.77 7.45 18.85
CA ARG A 254 16.17 7.48 20.25
C ARG A 254 17.66 7.79 20.42
N TYR A 255 18.52 7.18 19.61
CA TYR A 255 19.97 7.15 19.84
C TYR A 255 20.79 7.96 18.85
N ALA A 256 20.27 8.31 17.67
CA ALA A 256 21.06 9.05 16.69
C ALA A 256 21.24 10.50 17.14
N ASP A 257 22.51 10.91 17.31
CA ASP A 257 22.87 12.32 17.38
C ASP A 257 22.74 12.92 15.98
N GLN A 258 21.79 13.83 15.83
CA GLN A 258 21.49 14.46 14.54
C GLN A 258 22.47 15.57 14.23
N HIS A 259 23.72 15.20 13.97
CA HIS A 259 24.69 16.05 13.30
C HIS A 259 24.30 16.10 11.81
N LEU A 260 23.58 17.16 11.46
CA LEU A 260 23.54 17.71 10.09
C LEU A 260 24.73 18.64 9.95
#